data_AF-A0A1A5Y9L5-F1
#
_entry.id   AF-A0A1A5Y9L5-F1
#
_cell.length_a   1.000
_cell.length_b   1.000
_cell.length_c   1.000
_cell.angle_alpha   90.00
_cell.angle_beta   90.00
_cell.angle_gamma   90.00
#
_symmetry.space_group_name_H-M   'P 1'
#
loop_
_entity.id
_entity.type
_entity.pdbx_description
1 polymer ?
#
loop_
_entity_poly.entity_id
_entity_poly.type
_entity_poly.pdbx_seq_one_letter_code
_entity_poly.pdbx_strand_id
1 'polypeptide(L)' 'MRRYNIWRPIMLVAVALLSNSLVTNLCMLFGMEAAAASNVGFVAMIAAAFIMYSRFQKRRK' A
#
# COMPACT_ATOMS: atom_id res chain seq x y z
N MET A 1 -19.95 -7.99 -24.16
CA MET A 1 -19.13 -8.55 -23.07
C MET A 1 -18.54 -7.41 -22.25
N ARG A 2 -18.93 -7.27 -20.98
CA ARG A 2 -18.55 -6.16 -20.09
C ARG A 2 -17.03 -6.24 -19.80
N ARG A 3 -16.26 -5.23 -20.22
CA ARG A 3 -14.84 -5.06 -19.85
C ARG A 3 -14.73 -4.97 -18.32
N TYR A 4 -14.29 -6.05 -17.68
CA TYR A 4 -13.93 -6.03 -16.27
C TYR A 4 -12.76 -5.05 -16.10
N ASN A 5 -12.94 -4.03 -15.26
CA ASN A 5 -11.96 -2.97 -15.05
C ASN A 5 -10.89 -3.43 -14.02
N ILE A 6 -10.14 -4.48 -14.37
CA ILE A 6 -9.13 -5.16 -13.54
C ILE A 6 -8.00 -4.19 -13.13
N TRP A 7 -7.86 -3.06 -13.83
CA TRP A 7 -6.93 -1.98 -13.48
C TRP A 7 -7.10 -1.42 -12.06
N ARG A 8 -8.32 -1.38 -11.53
CA ARG A 8 -8.59 -0.88 -10.16
C ARG A 8 -7.94 -1.75 -9.07
N PRO A 9 -8.19 -3.08 -9.01
CA PRO A 9 -7.54 -3.94 -8.03
C PRO A 9 -6.02 -4.04 -8.25
N ILE A 10 -5.52 -4.02 -9.50
CA ILE A 10 -4.08 -4.03 -9.77
C ILE A 10 -3.38 -2.80 -9.18
N MET A 11 -3.95 -1.59 -9.38
CA MET A 11 -3.35 -0.38 -8.79
C MET A 11 -3.38 -0.38 -7.26
N LEU A 12 -4.40 -0.98 -6.65
CA LEU A 12 -4.46 -1.16 -5.20
C LEU A 12 -3.31 -2.03 -4.68
N VAL A 13 -3.08 -3.19 -5.31
CA VAL A 13 -2.01 -4.10 -4.93
C VAL A 13 -0.64 -3.48 -5.19
N ALA A 14 -0.45 -2.81 -6.33
CA ALA A 14 0.80 -2.15 -6.67
C ALA A 14 1.18 -1.06 -5.65
N VAL A 15 0.21 -0.20 -5.28
CA VAL A 15 0.44 0.84 -4.27
C VAL A 15 0.76 0.24 -2.90
N ALA A 16 0.03 -0.81 -2.48
CA ALA A 16 0.29 -1.46 -1.21
C ALA A 16 1.72 -2.02 -1.13
N LEU A 17 2.17 -2.73 -2.17
CA LEU A 17 3.52 -3.30 -2.23
C LEU A 17 4.60 -2.20 -2.27
N LEU A 18 4.38 -1.15 -3.07
CA LEU A 18 5.30 -0.01 -3.14
C LEU A 18 5.40 0.71 -1.80
N SER A 19 4.27 0.99 -1.14
CA SER A 19 4.25 1.63 0.17
C SER A 19 4.97 0.78 1.23
N ASN A 20 4.77 -0.54 1.22
CA ASN A 20 5.48 -1.43 2.15
C ASN A 20 7.00 -1.34 1.94
N SER A 21 7.46 -1.55 0.70
CA SER A 21 8.90 -1.54 0.39
C SER A 21 9.54 -0.18 0.67
N LEU A 22 8.81 0.92 0.42
CA LEU A 22 9.32 2.26 0.63
C LEU A 22 9.42 2.58 2.13
N VAL A 23 8.42 2.19 2.93
CA VAL A 23 8.43 2.38 4.39
C VAL A 23 9.48 1.49 5.06
N THR A 24 9.61 0.21 4.67
CA THR A 24 10.63 -0.67 5.24
C THR A 24 12.04 -0.15 4.94
N ASN A 25 12.31 0.28 3.71
CA ASN A 25 13.60 0.84 3.32
C ASN A 25 13.89 2.15 4.06
N LEU A 26 12.90 3.05 4.22
CA LEU A 26 13.07 4.26 5.00
C LEU A 26 13.35 3.96 6.47
N CYS A 27 12.60 3.06 7.09
CA CYS A 27 12.83 2.65 8.48
C CYS A 27 14.23 2.04 8.68
N MET A 28 14.69 1.21 7.74
CA MET A 28 16.05 0.67 7.76
C MET A 28 17.11 1.77 7.61
N LEU A 29 16.89 2.75 6.73
CA LEU A 29 17.81 3.91 6.58
C LEU A 29 17.87 4.79 7.83
N PHE A 30 16.78 4.88 8.59
CA PHE A 30 16.76 5.57 9.89
C PHE A 30 17.40 4.75 11.02
N GLY A 31 17.97 3.58 10.73
CA GLY A 31 18.68 2.74 11.71
C GLY A 31 17.76 1.86 12.57
N MET A 32 16.49 1.68 12.18
CA MET A 32 15.64 0.68 12.85
C MET A 32 16.07 -0.74 12.48
N GLU A 33 16.00 -1.62 13.47
CA GLU A 33 16.18 -3.05 13.29
C GLU A 33 15.18 -3.60 12.25
N ALA A 34 15.64 -4.52 11.39
CA ALA A 34 14.87 -5.06 10.27
C ALA A 34 13.51 -5.67 10.71
N ALA A 35 13.46 -6.28 11.90
CA ALA A 35 12.23 -6.82 12.47
C ALA A 35 11.21 -5.72 12.80
N ALA A 36 11.66 -4.61 13.40
CA ALA A 36 10.81 -3.46 13.69
C ALA A 36 10.36 -2.75 12.40
N ALA A 37 11.26 -2.60 11.43
CA ALA A 37 10.96 -2.00 10.13
C ALA A 37 9.91 -2.82 9.35
N SER A 38 10.01 -4.16 9.38
CA SER A 38 9.03 -5.07 8.79
C SER A 38 7.64 -4.91 9.38
N ASN A 39 7.52 -4.81 10.70
CA ASN A 39 6.23 -4.62 11.37
C ASN A 39 5.60 -3.28 11.00
N VAL A 40 6.40 -2.21 10.97
CA VAL A 40 5.93 -0.86 10.59
C VAL A 40 5.52 -0.82 9.11
N GLY A 41 6.31 -1.43 8.22
CA GLY A 41 5.98 -1.57 6.80
C GLY A 41 4.68 -2.32 6.57
N PHE A 42 4.43 -3.39 7.32
CA PHE A 42 3.19 -4.18 7.23
C PHE A 42 1.96 -3.38 7.66
N VAL A 43 2.06 -2.65 8.78
CA VAL A 43 0.98 -1.74 9.23
C VAL A 43 0.74 -0.64 8.19
N ALA A 44 1.81 -0.07 7.63
CA ALA A 44 1.72 0.94 6.58
C ALA A 44 1.07 0.38 5.30
N MET A 45 1.34 -0.87 4.93
CA MET A 45 0.73 -1.57 3.80
C MET A 45 -0.78 -1.70 3.98
N ILE A 46 -1.23 -2.13 5.16
CA ILE A 46 -2.66 -2.26 5.49
C ILE A 46 -3.32 -0.88 5.43
N ALA A 47 -2.74 0.13 6.08
CA ALA A 47 -3.25 1.49 6.06
C ALA A 47 -3.35 2.05 4.64
N ALA A 48 -2.32 1.87 3.81
CA ALA A 48 -2.31 2.30 2.42
C ALA A 48 -3.41 1.63 1.58
N ALA A 49 -3.66 0.33 1.79
CA ALA A 49 -4.74 -0.39 1.12
C ALA A 49 -6.12 0.18 1.48
N PHE A 50 -6.39 0.44 2.76
CA PHE A 50 -7.64 1.05 3.22
C PHE A 50 -7.83 2.48 2.71
N ILE A 51 -6.78 3.30 2.75
CA ILE A 51 -6.79 4.67 2.23
C ILE A 51 -7.08 4.66 0.73
N MET A 52 -6.40 3.80 -0.05
CA MET A 52 -6.64 3.73 -1.49
C MET A 52 -8.03 3.20 -1.83
N TYR A 53 -8.54 2.22 -1.09
CA TYR A 53 -9.90 1.73 -1.27
C TYR A 53 -10.93 2.85 -1.05
N SER A 54 -10.75 3.60 0.06
CA SER A 54 -11.58 4.76 0.39
C SER A 54 -11.47 5.87 -0.66
N ARG A 55 -10.27 6.13 -1.19
CA ARG A 55 -10.01 7.13 -2.24
C ARG A 55 -10.66 6.75 -3.57
N PHE A 56 -10.64 5.47 -3.93
CA PHE A 56 -11.31 4.95 -5.13
C PHE A 56 -12.84 5.00 -5.06
N GLN A 57 -13.41 4.94 -3.85
CA GLN A 57 -14.84 5.16 -3.62
C GLN A 57 -15.21 6.64 -3.65
N LYS A 58 -14.39 7.53 -3.07
CA LYS A 58 -14.63 8.99 -3.12
C LYS A 58 -14.57 9.59 -4.53
N ARG A 59 -13.69 9.10 -5.40
CA ARG A 59 -13.61 9.51 -6.82
C ARG A 59 -14.80 9.09 -7.70
N ARG A 60 -15.81 8.43 -7.11
CA ARG A 60 -17.01 7.93 -7.82
C ARG A 60 -18.26 8.78 -7.55
N LYS A 61 -18.18 9.80 -6.68
CA LYS A 61 -19.22 10.81 -6.47
C LYS A 61 -18.92 12.03 -7.33
#